data_AF-A0A3C1C454-F1
#
_entry.id   AF-A0A3C1C454-F1
#
_cell.length_a   1.000
_cell.length_b   1.000
_cell.length_c   1.000
_cell.angle_alpha   90.00
_cell.angle_beta   90.00
_cell.angle_gamma   90.00
#
_symmetry.space_group_name_H-M   'P 1'
#
loop_
_entity.id
_entity.type
_entity.pdbx_description
1 polymer ?
#
loop_
_entity_poly.entity_id
_entity_poly.type
_entity_poly.pdbx_seq_one_letter_code
_entity_poly.pdbx_strand_id
1 'polypeptide(L)'
;GLIPEFVGRLPMVAVLEALTEDDLVRILTEPKNAMIRQYQKLLAMEGVELEFTPAALRELAREAVRRETGARGLRSLLENIMLDVMYEAPRRRNAERYVISDTVVRGHQSALDLAEKTAPKAVPKAAEKPLEEAG
;
A
#
# COMPACT_ATOMS: atom_id res chain seq x y z
N GLY A 1 20.14 -11.51 30.13
CA GLY A 1 20.83 -10.23 29.82
C GLY A 1 22.05 -10.51 28.98
N LEU A 2 22.53 -9.52 28.23
CA LEU A 2 23.79 -9.63 27.46
C LEU A 2 25.00 -9.47 28.40
N ILE A 3 26.13 -10.13 28.08
CA ILE A 3 27.37 -10.08 28.87
C ILE A 3 28.18 -8.79 28.57
N PRO A 4 28.84 -8.16 29.58
CA PRO A 4 29.52 -6.88 29.42
C PRO A 4 30.64 -6.85 28.37
N GLU A 5 31.40 -7.94 28.23
CA GLU A 5 32.48 -8.06 27.25
C GLU A 5 31.98 -8.02 25.81
N PHE A 6 30.75 -8.52 25.58
CA PHE A 6 30.11 -8.50 24.27
C PHE A 6 29.56 -7.12 23.94
N VAL A 7 28.92 -6.45 24.91
CA VAL A 7 28.43 -5.07 24.75
C VAL A 7 29.60 -4.12 24.50
N GLY A 8 30.75 -4.32 25.16
CA GLY A 8 31.97 -3.53 24.95
C GLY A 8 32.58 -3.62 23.54
N ARG A 9 32.19 -4.61 22.71
CA ARG A 9 32.62 -4.76 21.31
C ARG A 9 31.67 -4.12 20.29
N LEU A 10 30.55 -3.54 20.74
CA LEU A 10 29.58 -2.85 19.88
C LEU A 10 29.64 -1.34 20.18
N PRO A 11 30.62 -0.60 19.61
CA PRO A 11 30.85 0.81 19.94
C PRO A 11 29.74 1.74 19.43
N MET A 12 28.85 1.25 18.55
CA MET A 12 27.75 2.02 17.98
C MET A 12 26.42 1.46 18.46
N VAL A 13 25.63 2.33 19.09
CA VAL A 13 24.26 2.05 19.52
C VAL A 13 23.33 2.99 18.78
N ALA A 14 22.30 2.44 18.13
CA ALA A 14 21.23 3.22 17.52
C ALA A 14 19.90 2.81 18.15
N VAL A 15 19.08 3.80 18.48
CA VAL A 15 17.73 3.60 19.02
C VAL A 15 16.74 3.97 17.93
N LEU A 16 15.74 3.13 17.72
CA LEU A 16 14.66 3.36 16.76
C LEU A 16 13.42 3.85 17.52
N GLU A 17 12.72 4.82 16.92
CA GLU A 17 11.44 5.30 17.41
C GLU A 17 10.31 4.33 17.04
N ALA A 18 9.28 4.28 17.87
CA ALA A 18 8.08 3.51 17.56
C ALA A 18 7.29 4.20 16.43
N LEU A 19 6.71 3.40 15.54
CA LEU A 19 5.94 3.90 14.41
C LEU A 19 4.61 4.51 14.88
N THR A 20 4.33 5.72 14.45
CA THR A 20 3.04 6.40 14.64
C THR A 20 2.05 6.07 13.51
N GLU A 21 0.77 6.43 13.68
CA GLU A 21 -0.23 6.33 12.58
C GLU A 21 0.24 7.08 11.34
N ASP A 22 0.80 8.28 11.52
CA ASP A 22 1.31 9.11 10.42
C ASP A 22 2.51 8.45 9.73
N ASP A 23 3.43 7.82 10.48
CA ASP A 23 4.56 7.08 9.88
C ASP A 23 4.07 5.92 9.01
N LEU A 24 3.04 5.20 9.45
CA LEU A 24 2.46 4.10 8.70
C LEU A 24 1.76 4.58 7.41
N VAL A 25 1.04 5.70 7.47
CA VAL A 25 0.48 6.33 6.26
C VAL A 25 1.61 6.70 5.29
N ARG A 26 2.67 7.32 5.79
CA ARG A 26 3.83 7.69 4.96
C ARG A 26 4.48 6.47 4.33
N ILE A 27 4.66 5.38 5.07
CA ILE A 27 5.19 4.09 4.55
C ILE A 27 4.32 3.55 3.40
N LEU A 28 2.99 3.76 3.44
CA LEU A 28 2.09 3.32 2.37
C LEU A 28 2.14 4.18 1.11
N THR A 29 2.60 5.43 1.17
CA THR A 29 2.43 6.40 0.07
C THR A 29 3.72 7.05 -0.45
N GLU A 30 4.69 7.32 0.43
CA GLU A 30 5.88 8.12 0.10
C GLU A 30 7.04 7.30 -0.49
N PRO A 31 7.42 6.12 0.05
CA PRO A 31 8.54 5.37 -0.49
C PRO A 31 8.37 5.08 -1.98
N LYS A 32 9.49 5.10 -2.71
CA LYS A 32 9.51 4.73 -4.13
C LYS A 32 8.89 3.34 -4.37
N ASN A 33 9.09 2.43 -3.42
CA ASN A 33 8.59 1.05 -3.44
C ASN A 33 7.39 0.85 -2.50
N ALA A 34 6.59 1.89 -2.25
CA ALA A 34 5.41 1.78 -1.41
C ALA A 34 4.38 0.81 -2.01
N MET A 35 3.74 0.01 -1.15
CA MET A 35 2.87 -1.09 -1.59
C MET A 35 1.69 -0.61 -2.44
N ILE A 36 1.11 0.55 -2.10
CA ILE A 36 -0.01 1.12 -2.87
C ILE A 36 0.42 1.41 -4.31
N ARG A 37 1.60 2.02 -4.50
CA ARG A 37 2.14 2.31 -5.84
C ARG A 37 2.37 1.02 -6.65
N GLN A 38 2.78 -0.05 -5.97
CA GLN A 38 2.96 -1.36 -6.62
C GLN A 38 1.63 -1.92 -7.12
N TYR A 39 0.59 -1.92 -6.30
CA TYR A 39 -0.74 -2.38 -6.69
C TYR A 39 -1.39 -1.51 -7.77
N GLN A 40 -1.28 -0.19 -7.64
CA GLN A 40 -1.75 0.75 -8.66
C GLN A 40 -1.10 0.49 -10.02
N LYS A 41 0.23 0.29 -10.04
CA LYS A 41 0.94 -0.01 -11.28
C LYS A 41 0.50 -1.36 -11.86
N LEU A 42 0.35 -2.38 -11.02
CA LEU A 42 -0.06 -3.71 -11.46
C LEU A 42 -1.45 -3.71 -12.09
N LEU A 43 -2.43 -3.04 -11.47
CA LEU A 43 -3.78 -2.91 -12.01
C LEU A 43 -3.83 -1.99 -13.23
N ALA A 44 -3.02 -0.94 -13.28
CA ALA A 44 -2.93 -0.06 -14.44
C ALA A 44 -2.42 -0.80 -15.70
N MET A 45 -1.58 -1.82 -15.54
CA MET A 45 -1.16 -2.70 -16.65
C MET A 45 -2.34 -3.49 -17.24
N GLU A 46 -3.36 -3.77 -16.44
CA GLU A 46 -4.62 -4.42 -16.85
C GLU A 46 -5.71 -3.40 -17.26
N GLY A 47 -5.37 -2.11 -17.34
CA GLY A 47 -6.31 -1.04 -17.69
C GLY A 47 -7.26 -0.62 -16.56
N VAL A 48 -6.92 -0.95 -15.31
CA VAL A 48 -7.74 -0.65 -14.13
C VAL A 48 -7.05 0.39 -13.24
N GLU A 49 -7.75 1.48 -12.94
CA GLU A 49 -7.32 2.51 -11.99
C GLU A 49 -7.66 2.09 -10.56
N LEU A 50 -6.72 2.25 -9.63
CA LEU A 50 -6.92 1.98 -8.21
C LEU A 50 -6.63 3.24 -7.40
N GLU A 51 -7.59 3.66 -6.59
CA GLU A 51 -7.47 4.80 -5.71
C GLU A 51 -7.74 4.42 -4.26
N PHE A 52 -6.94 4.96 -3.34
CA PHE A 52 -7.20 4.88 -1.91
C PHE A 52 -7.58 6.27 -1.42
N THR A 53 -8.72 6.37 -0.75
CA THR A 53 -9.11 7.61 -0.09
C THR A 53 -8.18 7.92 1.08
N PRO A 54 -7.96 9.19 1.44
CA PRO A 54 -7.17 9.55 2.63
C PRO A 54 -7.70 8.90 3.92
N ALA A 55 -9.03 8.72 4.01
CA ALA A 55 -9.67 8.03 5.13
C ALA A 55 -9.28 6.54 5.20
N ALA A 56 -9.23 5.84 4.06
CA ALA A 56 -8.80 4.45 3.99
C ALA A 56 -7.34 4.28 4.45
N LEU A 57 -6.45 5.18 4.05
CA LEU A 57 -5.04 5.14 4.44
C LEU A 57 -4.87 5.29 5.96
N ARG A 58 -5.59 6.24 6.56
CA ARG A 58 -5.60 6.43 8.01
C ARG A 58 -6.21 5.23 8.72
N GLU A 59 -7.28 4.65 8.20
CA GLU A 59 -7.90 3.48 8.83
C GLU A 59 -6.98 2.25 8.78
N LEU A 60 -6.26 2.04 7.67
CA LEU A 60 -5.24 0.99 7.55
C LEU A 60 -4.14 1.16 8.60
N ALA A 61 -3.64 2.39 8.75
CA ALA A 61 -2.64 2.71 9.76
C ALA A 61 -3.16 2.46 11.18
N ARG A 62 -4.39 2.91 11.49
CA ARG A 62 -5.03 2.65 12.80
C ARG A 62 -5.16 1.17 13.09
N GLU A 63 -5.64 0.38 12.13
CA GLU A 63 -5.81 -1.05 12.31
C GLU A 63 -4.46 -1.77 12.52
N ALA A 64 -3.41 -1.34 11.82
CA ALA A 64 -2.06 -1.88 12.03
C ALA A 64 -1.49 -1.55 13.41
N VAL A 65 -1.74 -0.33 13.93
CA VAL A 65 -1.38 0.06 15.30
C VAL A 65 -2.19 -0.76 16.32
N ARG A 66 -3.51 -0.87 16.14
CA ARG A 66 -4.40 -1.65 17.03
C ARG A 66 -3.98 -3.11 17.16
N ARG A 67 -3.46 -3.70 16.08
CA ARG A 67 -2.99 -5.08 16.04
C ARG A 67 -1.57 -5.27 16.61
N GLU A 68 -0.89 -4.21 17.06
CA GLU A 68 0.48 -4.24 17.58
C GLU A 68 1.51 -4.88 16.63
N THR A 69 1.23 -4.82 15.33
CA THR A 69 2.04 -5.49 14.30
C THR A 69 2.94 -4.52 13.54
N GLY A 70 2.79 -3.20 13.77
CA GLY A 70 3.53 -2.14 13.10
C GLY A 70 3.45 -2.23 11.57
N ALA A 71 4.52 -1.85 10.88
CA ALA A 71 4.59 -1.89 9.42
C ALA A 71 4.41 -3.30 8.83
N ARG A 72 4.66 -4.37 9.59
CA ARG A 72 4.52 -5.75 9.11
C ARG A 72 3.06 -6.15 8.96
N GLY A 73 2.19 -5.81 9.91
CA GLY A 73 0.77 -6.12 9.79
C GLY A 73 0.03 -5.22 8.81
N LEU A 74 0.56 -4.01 8.56
CA LEU A 74 0.07 -3.13 7.50
C LEU A 74 0.08 -3.81 6.13
N ARG A 75 1.13 -4.59 5.84
CA ARG A 75 1.23 -5.38 4.62
C ARG A 75 0.17 -6.46 4.52
N SER A 76 -0.01 -7.25 5.59
CA SER A 76 -1.01 -8.32 5.59
C SER A 76 -2.44 -7.78 5.45
N LEU A 77 -2.75 -6.65 6.09
CA LEU A 77 -4.05 -5.97 5.93
C LEU A 77 -4.30 -5.56 4.47
N LEU A 78 -3.31 -4.92 3.86
CA LEU A 78 -3.41 -4.49 2.48
C LEU A 78 -3.52 -5.67 1.51
N GLU A 79 -2.69 -6.71 1.68
CA GLU A 79 -2.72 -7.94 0.87
C GLU A 79 -4.11 -8.59 0.91
N ASN A 80 -4.75 -8.67 2.08
CA ASN A 80 -6.09 -9.23 2.21
C ASN A 80 -7.14 -8.43 1.43
N ILE A 81 -7.14 -7.10 1.55
CA ILE A 81 -8.08 -6.23 0.80
C ILE A 81 -7.83 -6.36 -0.71
N MET A 82 -6.56 -6.41 -1.11
CA MET A 82 -6.19 -6.48 -2.51
C MET A 82 -6.45 -7.85 -3.15
N LEU A 83 -6.53 -8.92 -2.37
CA LEU A 83 -6.78 -10.27 -2.88
C LEU A 83 -8.11 -10.34 -3.62
N ASP A 84 -9.17 -9.77 -3.05
CA ASP A 84 -10.49 -9.69 -3.67
C ASP A 84 -10.47 -8.84 -4.94
N VAL A 85 -9.83 -7.66 -4.88
CA VAL A 85 -9.71 -6.75 -6.03
C VAL A 85 -8.98 -7.42 -7.18
N MET A 86 -7.87 -8.10 -6.90
CA MET A 86 -7.05 -8.75 -7.92
C MET A 86 -7.73 -9.98 -8.56
N TYR A 87 -8.60 -10.67 -7.83
CA TYR A 87 -9.35 -11.81 -8.38
C TYR A 87 -10.50 -11.37 -9.30
N GLU A 88 -11.13 -10.25 -8.98
CA GLU A 88 -12.35 -9.77 -9.63
C GLU A 88 -12.10 -8.75 -10.73
N ALA A 89 -11.09 -7.88 -10.59
CA ALA A 89 -10.79 -6.85 -11.59
C ALA A 89 -10.58 -7.43 -13.01
N PRO A 90 -9.84 -8.54 -13.20
CA PRO A 90 -9.72 -9.16 -14.53
C PRO A 90 -11.05 -9.76 -15.07
N ARG A 91 -11.99 -10.12 -14.19
CA ARG A 91 -13.28 -10.71 -14.57
C ARG A 91 -14.29 -9.64 -14.99
N ARG A 92 -14.24 -8.46 -14.37
CA ARG A 92 -15.17 -7.38 -14.62
C ARG A 92 -14.65 -6.50 -15.76
N ARG A 93 -14.95 -6.91 -17.00
CA ARG A 93 -14.60 -6.19 -18.25
C ARG A 93 -15.06 -4.71 -18.35
N ASN A 94 -15.78 -4.22 -17.35
CA ASN A 94 -16.51 -2.95 -17.39
C ASN A 94 -16.13 -1.98 -16.26
N ALA A 95 -15.21 -2.36 -15.35
CA ALA A 95 -14.79 -1.49 -14.25
C ALA A 95 -13.43 -0.87 -14.60
N GLU A 96 -13.42 0.44 -14.86
CA GLU A 96 -12.19 1.16 -15.17
C GLU A 96 -11.50 1.69 -13.91
N ARG A 97 -12.23 1.83 -12.79
CA ARG A 97 -11.70 2.39 -11.54
C ARG A 97 -12.28 1.71 -10.30
N TYR A 98 -11.41 1.42 -9.34
CA TYR A 98 -11.75 0.95 -7.99
C TYR A 98 -11.31 1.99 -6.97
N VAL A 99 -12.21 2.37 -6.07
CA VAL A 99 -11.92 3.28 -4.97
C VAL A 99 -12.00 2.52 -3.65
N ILE A 100 -10.94 2.51 -2.86
CA ILE A 100 -10.90 1.91 -1.52
C ILE A 100 -11.17 3.01 -0.48
N SER A 101 -12.30 2.88 0.22
CA SER A 101 -12.72 3.72 1.35
C SER A 101 -12.37 3.09 2.70
N ASP A 102 -12.51 3.86 3.77
CA ASP A 102 -12.39 3.35 5.15
C ASP A 102 -13.44 2.28 5.49
N THR A 103 -14.62 2.33 4.87
CA THR A 103 -15.68 1.32 5.03
C THR A 103 -15.23 -0.06 4.54
N VAL A 104 -14.44 -0.11 3.45
CA VAL A 104 -13.82 -1.35 2.97
C VAL A 104 -12.78 -1.86 3.95
N VAL A 105 -11.93 -0.97 4.46
CA VAL A 105 -10.88 -1.33 5.43
C VAL A 105 -11.49 -1.90 6.71
N ARG A 106 -12.63 -1.35 7.16
CA ARG A 106 -13.39 -1.84 8.33
C ARG A 106 -14.18 -3.13 8.05
N GLY A 107 -14.24 -3.59 6.80
CA GLY A 107 -15.03 -4.75 6.39
C GLY A 107 -16.54 -4.51 6.37
N HIS A 108 -16.99 -3.25 6.39
CA HIS A 108 -18.40 -2.88 6.32
C HIS A 108 -18.95 -2.84 4.89
N GLN A 109 -18.07 -2.84 3.89
CA GLN A 109 -18.43 -2.83 2.48
C GLN A 109 -17.40 -3.65 1.71
N SER A 110 -17.82 -4.40 0.68
CA SER A 110 -16.87 -5.10 -0.16
C SER A 110 -16.11 -4.11 -1.05
N ALA A 111 -14.79 -4.32 -1.20
CA ALA A 111 -14.00 -3.59 -2.20
C ALA A 111 -14.59 -3.72 -3.62
N LEU A 112 -15.37 -4.78 -3.85
CA LEU A 112 -16.03 -5.10 -5.10
C LEU A 112 -17.23 -4.20 -5.41
N ASP A 113 -17.86 -3.62 -4.39
CA ASP A 113 -19.06 -2.79 -4.57
C ASP A 113 -18.73 -1.35 -5.01
N LEU A 114 -17.43 -1.00 -5.00
CA LEU A 114 -16.93 0.35 -5.31
C LEU A 114 -16.33 0.46 -6.71
N ALA A 115 -16.62 -0.49 -7.59
CA ALA A 115 -16.24 -0.40 -9.00
C ALA A 115 -17.06 0.69 -9.70
N GLU A 116 -16.44 1.84 -9.96
CA GLU A 116 -17.08 2.92 -10.72
C GLU A 116 -16.88 2.72 -12.22
N LYS A 117 -17.96 2.89 -12.98
CA LYS A 117 -17.89 3.12 -14.43
C LYS A 117 -17.61 4.59 -14.66
N THR A 118 -16.34 4.96 -14.75
CA THR A 118 -15.94 6.25 -15.32
C THR A 118 -15.52 6.04 -16.77
N ALA A 119 -15.74 7.04 -17.62
CA ALA A 119 -15.17 7.05 -18.97
C ALA A 119 -13.64 7.15 -18.88
N PRO A 120 -12.89 6.57 -19.83
CA PRO A 120 -11.45 6.43 -19.70
C PRO A 120 -10.78 7.80 -19.66
N LYS A 121 -10.28 8.19 -18.48
CA LYS A 121 -9.26 9.23 -18.41
C LYS A 121 -7.97 8.59 -18.89
N ALA A 122 -7.46 9.09 -20.02
CA ALA A 122 -6.20 8.64 -20.59
C ALA A 122 -5.12 8.56 -19.50
N VAL A 123 -4.72 7.34 -19.14
CA VAL A 123 -3.59 7.12 -18.24
C VAL A 123 -2.39 7.78 -18.93
N PRO A 124 -1.73 8.79 -18.32
CA PRO A 124 -0.52 9.33 -18.90
C PRO A 124 0.49 8.18 -18.95
N LYS A 125 0.78 7.73 -20.17
CA LYS A 125 1.77 6.69 -20.44
C LYS A 125 3.05 7.12 -19.72
N ALA A 126 3.38 6.43 -18.62
CA ALA A 126 4.59 6.70 -17.89
C ALA A 126 5.74 6.60 -18.90
N ALA A 127 6.43 7.70 -19.11
CA ALA A 127 7.60 7.74 -19.97
C ALA A 127 8.62 6.78 -19.36
N GLU A 128 8.73 5.58 -19.92
CA GLU A 128 9.91 4.74 -19.78
C GLU A 128 11.06 5.56 -20.33
N LYS A 129 11.84 6.17 -19.43
CA LYS A 129 13.19 6.60 -19.80
C LYS A 129 13.97 5.31 -20.10
N PRO A 130 14.53 5.16 -21.31
CA PRO A 130 15.40 4.03 -21.61
C PRO A 130 16.56 4.01 -20.62
N LEU A 131 16.75 2.86 -19.99
CA LEU A 131 17.99 2.49 -19.32
C LEU A 131 19.01 2.18 -20.43
N GLU A 132 19.60 3.21 -21.02
CA GLU A 132 20.80 3.09 -21.84
C GLU A 132 21.55 4.43 -21.81
N GLU A 133 22.88 4.32 -21.79
CA GLU A 133 23.89 5.40 -21.75
C GLU A 133 24.31 5.90 -20.35
N ALA A 134 24.93 5.01 -19.58
CA ALA A 134 26.11 5.36 -18.80
C ALA A 134 27.34 4.85 -19.58
N GLY A 135 27.92 5.72 -20.40
CA GLY A 135 29.31 5.64 -20.84
C GLY A 135 30.23 6.28 -19.80
#